data_AF-A0A1E7FAE2-F1
#
_entry.id   AF-A0A1E7FAE2-F1
#
_cell.length_a   1.000
_cell.length_b   1.000
_cell.length_c   1.000
_cell.angle_alpha   90.00
_cell.angle_beta   90.00
_cell.angle_gamma   90.00
#
_symmetry.space_group_name_H-M   'P 1'
#
loop_
_entity.id
_entity.type
_entity.pdbx_description
1 polymer ?
#
loop_
_entity_poly.entity_id
_entity_poly.type
_entity_poly.pdbx_seq_one_letter_code
_entity_poly.pdbx_strand_id
1 'polypeptide(L)' 'VLVATVDSSQGCEADFVILSFVRSEGNGGRNTVGFLMDDRRLNVALTRAKYQIIGVGN' A
#
# COMPACT_ATOMS: atom_id res chain seq x y z
N VAL A 1 5.83 -13.23 -9.55
CA VAL A 1 5.05 -12.15 -8.90
C VAL A 1 5.51 -12.07 -7.46
N LEU A 2 6.03 -10.92 -7.03
CA LEU A 2 6.45 -10.70 -5.65
C LEU A 2 5.26 -10.16 -4.86
N VAL A 3 4.95 -10.77 -3.71
CA VAL A 3 3.93 -10.27 -2.78
C VAL A 3 4.62 -10.02 -1.45
N ALA A 4 4.56 -8.77 -1.00
CA ALA A 4 5.31 -8.29 0.13
C ALA A 4 4.49 -7.20 0.86
N THR A 5 4.75 -6.99 2.15
CA THR A 5 4.20 -5.85 2.87
C THR A 5 4.99 -4.58 2.54
N VAL A 6 4.39 -3.42 2.78
CA VAL A 6 5.03 -2.12 2.55
C VAL A 6 6.39 -2.01 3.24
N ASP A 7 6.49 -2.48 4.50
CA ASP A 7 7.74 -2.43 5.28
C ASP A 7 8.84 -3.28 4.64
N SER A 8 8.52 -4.49 4.17
CA SER A 8 9.48 -5.36 3.47
C SER A 8 9.86 -4.88 2.06
N SER A 9 9.08 -3.94 1.50
CA SER A 9 9.30 -3.39 0.17
C SER A 9 10.17 -2.12 0.20
N GLN A 10 10.59 -1.67 1.38
CA GLN A 10 11.39 -0.45 1.51
C GLN A 10 12.76 -0.63 0.84
N GLY A 11 13.08 0.27 -0.11
CA GLY A 11 14.32 0.21 -0.89
C GLY A 11 14.27 -0.73 -2.09
N CYS A 12 13.15 -1.43 -2.30
CA CYS A 12 12.88 -2.15 -3.54
C CYS A 12 12.17 -1.25 -4.55
N GLU A 13 12.20 -1.63 -5.82
CA GLU A 13 11.51 -0.98 -6.93
C GLU A 13 10.92 -2.03 -7.86
N ALA A 14 9.77 -1.73 -8.47
CA ALA A 14 9.14 -2.57 -9.49
C ALA A 14 8.58 -1.73 -10.63
N ASP A 15 8.56 -2.29 -11.84
CA ASP A 15 8.02 -1.59 -13.02
C ASP A 15 6.53 -1.26 -12.85
N PHE A 16 5.78 -2.23 -12.30
CA PHE A 16 4.36 -2.14 -12.00
C PHE A 16 4.11 -2.58 -10.55
N VAL A 17 3.35 -1.78 -9.80
CA VAL A 17 2.98 -2.08 -8.42
C VAL A 17 1.46 -2.13 -8.29
N ILE A 18 0.96 -3.22 -7.71
CA ILE A 18 -0.45 -3.34 -7.33
C ILE A 18 -0.52 -3.15 -5.82
N LEU A 19 -1.18 -2.08 -5.40
CA LEU A 19 -1.35 -1.72 -4.00
C LEU A 19 -2.77 -2.07 -3.55
N SER A 20 -2.90 -3.07 -2.67
CA SER A 20 -4.18 -3.39 -2.06
C SER A 20 -4.33 -2.63 -0.75
N PHE A 21 -5.37 -1.80 -0.65
CA PHE A 21 -5.70 -1.08 0.58
C PHE A 21 -6.43 -1.96 1.60
N VAL A 22 -6.94 -3.12 1.16
CA VAL A 22 -7.61 -4.19 1.94
C VAL A 22 -8.87 -3.74 2.70
N ARG A 23 -8.99 -2.48 3.09
CA ARG A 23 -10.07 -1.94 3.89
C ARG A 23 -11.32 -1.75 3.04
N SER A 24 -12.43 -2.22 3.61
CA SER A 24 -13.78 -2.10 3.11
C SER A 24 -14.64 -1.80 4.33
N GLU A 25 -15.26 -0.63 4.38
CA GLU A 25 -16.05 -0.20 5.54
C GLU A 25 -17.22 -1.15 5.79
N GLY A 26 -17.07 -2.03 6.79
CA GLY A 26 -18.14 -2.81 7.38
C GLY A 26 -18.04 -2.66 8.90
N ASN A 27 -18.85 -1.77 9.47
CA ASN A 27 -18.95 -1.43 10.90
C ASN A 27 -17.81 -0.57 11.50
N GLY A 28 -17.98 0.75 11.42
CA GLY A 28 -17.95 1.62 12.61
C GLY A 28 -16.63 1.80 13.38
N GLY A 29 -15.46 1.55 12.80
CA GLY A 29 -14.18 1.72 13.48
C GLY A 29 -13.29 2.76 12.82
N ARG A 30 -13.11 3.92 13.46
CA ARG A 30 -12.01 4.89 13.25
C ARG A 30 -10.59 4.31 13.50
N ASN A 31 -10.43 3.01 13.36
CA ASN A 31 -9.16 2.31 13.48
C ASN A 31 -8.69 1.98 12.07
N THR A 32 -8.24 3.00 11.37
CA THR A 32 -7.26 2.84 10.30
C THR A 32 -6.04 2.17 10.95
N VAL A 33 -5.47 1.11 10.37
CA VAL A 33 -4.33 0.40 11.00
C VAL A 33 -3.27 0.14 9.93
N GLY A 34 -2.00 0.23 10.31
CA GLY A 34 -0.87 -0.04 9.41
C GLY A 34 -0.53 1.14 8.50
N PHE A 35 -0.17 0.86 7.25
CA PHE A 35 0.34 1.87 6.31
C PHE A 35 -0.66 2.96 5.93
N LEU A 36 -1.95 2.74 6.19
CA LEU A 36 -3.01 3.71 5.91
C LEU A 36 -3.09 4.86 6.93
N MET A 37 -2.55 4.71 8.14
CA MET A 37 -2.43 5.82 9.12
C MET A 37 -1.08 6.51 9.08
N ASP A 38 -0.07 5.85 8.53
CA ASP A 38 1.30 6.31 8.55
C ASP A 38 1.65 6.83 7.15
N ASP A 39 1.60 8.15 7.00
CA ASP A 39 1.95 8.86 5.76
C ASP A 39 3.32 8.46 5.21
N ARG A 40 4.26 8.08 6.08
CA ARG A 40 5.60 7.64 5.65
C ARG A 40 5.54 6.29 4.98
N ARG A 41 4.76 5.35 5.52
CA ARG A 41 4.57 4.02 4.91
C ARG A 41 3.74 4.13 3.63
N LEU A 42 2.73 4.99 3.60
CA LEU A 42 1.99 5.26 2.37
C LEU A 42 2.91 5.82 1.29
N ASN A 43 3.79 6.78 1.63
CA ASN A 43 4.78 7.32 0.70
C ASN A 43 5.74 6.23 0.18
N VAL A 44 6.22 5.33 1.05
CA VAL A 44 7.00 4.17 0.63
C VAL A 44 6.20 3.36 -0.38
N ALA A 45 4.95 3.01 -0.09
CA ALA A 45 4.12 2.20 -0.96
C ALA A 45 3.85 2.83 -2.33
N LEU A 46 3.63 4.15 -2.37
CA LEU A 46 3.36 4.91 -3.60
C LEU A 46 4.61 5.09 -4.48
N THR A 47 5.79 5.13 -3.89
CA THR A 47 7.06 5.41 -4.59
C THR A 47 7.78 4.17 -5.09
N ARG A 48 7.18 2.98 -5.00
CA ARG A 48 7.80 1.74 -5.50
C ARG A 48 7.64 1.49 -7.00
N ALA A 49 6.65 2.13 -7.63
CA ALA A 49 6.36 1.94 -9.05
C ALA A 49 7.24 2.83 -9.93
N LYS A 50 7.88 2.26 -10.96
CA LYS A 50 8.63 3.02 -11.97
C LYS A 50 7.72 3.59 -13.06
N TYR A 51 6.78 2.79 -13.54
CA TYR A 51 5.92 3.17 -14.66
C TYR A 51 4.47 3.38 -14.23
N GLN A 52 3.91 2.47 -13.42
CA GLN A 52 2.50 2.56 -13.05
C GLN A 52 2.21 1.91 -11.69
N ILE A 53 1.33 2.55 -10.93
CA ILE A 53 0.74 2.01 -9.71
C ILE A 53 -0.76 1.79 -9.91
N ILE A 54 -1.28 0.67 -9.42
CA ILE A 54 -2.71 0.35 -9.44
C ILE A 54 -3.16 0.16 -8.00
N GLY A 55 -4.01 1.08 -7.51
CA GLY A 55 -4.63 0.99 -6.20
C GLY A 55 -5.93 0.19 -6.27
N VAL A 56 -6.08 -0.80 -5.38
CA VAL A 56 -7.30 -1.60 -5.23
C VAL A 56 -7.79 -1.47 -3.80
N GLY A 57 -8.96 -0.85 -3.63
CA GLY A 57 -9.63 -0.65 -2.35
C GLY A 57 -11.14 -0.56 -2.56
N ASN A 58 -11.90 -0.54 -1.47
CA ASN A 58 -13.33 -0.25 -1.48
C ASN A 58 -13.53 1.23 -1.15
#